data_AF-A0A0Q9HI59-F1
#
_entry.id   AF-A0A0Q9HI59-F1
#
_cell.length_a   1.000
_cell.length_b   1.000
_cell.length_c   1.000
_cell.angle_alpha   90.00
_cell.angle_beta   90.00
_cell.angle_gamma   90.00
#
_symmetry.space_group_name_H-M   'P 1'
#
loop_
_entity.id
_entity.type
_entity.pdbx_description
1 polymer ?
#
loop_
_entity_poly.entity_id
_entity_poly.type
_entity_poly.pdbx_seq_one_letter_code
_entity_poly.pdbx_strand_id
1 'polypeptide(L)'
;MIITISPAGRGRFRSYLGTRLLCTSPTPFLSSARVLLREGVDPSTPLEMTREGSDAVDLRSTVGVAARFTVSENDHEGPVFRAYKAFPADLRSKPQELSPCA
;
A
#
# COMPACT_ATOMS: atom_id res chain seq x y z
N MET A 1 13.20 -8.02 0.46
CA MET A 1 11.83 -8.60 0.49
C MET A 1 11.15 -8.26 -0.82
N ILE A 2 10.35 -9.18 -1.35
CA ILE A 2 9.62 -8.98 -2.60
C ILE A 2 8.12 -9.09 -2.30
N ILE A 3 7.37 -8.08 -2.72
CA ILE A 3 5.91 -8.13 -2.74
C ILE A 3 5.41 -8.31 -4.18
N THR A 4 4.36 -9.10 -4.36
CA THR A 4 3.73 -9.31 -5.67
C THR A 4 2.36 -8.65 -5.69
N ILE A 5 2.07 -7.88 -6.73
CA ILE A 5 0.78 -7.21 -6.90
C ILE A 5 -0.09 -7.89 -7.94
N SER A 6 -1.40 -7.90 -7.69
CA SER A 6 -2.40 -8.31 -8.69
C SER A 6 -3.57 -7.32 -8.73
N PRO A 7 -4.23 -7.13 -9.88
CA PRO A 7 -5.38 -6.25 -9.99
C PRO A 7 -6.53 -6.67 -9.06
N ALA A 8 -7.17 -5.70 -8.41
CA ALA A 8 -8.33 -5.91 -7.53
C ALA A 8 -9.60 -5.20 -8.05
N GLY A 9 -9.54 -4.60 -9.24
CA GLY A 9 -10.61 -3.79 -9.84
C GLY A 9 -10.61 -2.34 -9.35
N ARG A 10 -11.29 -1.46 -10.10
CA ARG A 10 -11.47 -0.02 -9.79
C ARG A 10 -10.17 0.73 -9.44
N GLY A 11 -9.08 0.45 -10.16
CA GLY A 11 -7.78 1.10 -9.93
C GLY A 11 -7.09 0.68 -8.63
N ARG A 12 -7.51 -0.45 -8.02
CA ARG A 12 -6.90 -1.00 -6.81
C ARG A 12 -6.08 -2.24 -7.13
N PHE A 13 -5.09 -2.48 -6.29
CA PHE A 13 -4.21 -3.64 -6.38
C PHE A 13 -4.16 -4.35 -5.03
N ARG A 14 -4.18 -5.68 -5.07
CA ARG A 14 -3.81 -6.51 -3.91
C ARG A 14 -2.29 -6.61 -3.89
N SER A 15 -1.70 -6.60 -2.70
CA SER A 15 -0.26 -6.79 -2.50
C SER A 15 -0.03 -7.95 -1.56
N TYR A 16 0.81 -8.88 -1.99
CA TYR A 16 1.13 -10.11 -1.26
C TYR A 16 2.62 -10.16 -0.91
N LEU A 17 2.92 -10.73 0.26
CA LEU A 17 4.25 -11.20 0.63
C LEU A 17 4.19 -12.73 0.66
N GLY A 18 4.72 -13.39 -0.38
CA GLY A 18 4.45 -14.80 -0.62
C GLY A 18 2.95 -15.03 -0.83
N THR A 19 2.33 -15.83 0.04
CA THR A 19 0.86 -16.10 0.01
C THR A 19 0.05 -15.15 0.90
N ARG A 20 0.72 -14.34 1.72
CA ARG A 20 0.06 -13.47 2.70
C ARG A 20 -0.35 -12.15 2.07
N LEU A 21 -1.65 -11.82 2.11
CA LEU A 21 -2.15 -10.50 1.72
C LEU A 21 -1.71 -9.44 2.75
N LEU A 22 -0.97 -8.42 2.30
CA LEU A 22 -0.58 -7.27 3.12
C LEU A 22 -1.63 -6.16 3.07
N CYS A 23 -2.11 -5.81 1.87
CA CYS A 23 -3.12 -4.77 1.70
C CYS A 23 -3.84 -4.85 0.34
N THR A 24 -4.96 -4.13 0.23
CA THR A 24 -5.57 -3.76 -1.05
C THR A 24 -5.61 -2.24 -1.15
N SER A 25 -4.90 -1.64 -2.12
CA SER A 25 -4.70 -0.18 -2.21
C SER A 25 -4.49 0.26 -3.67
N PRO A 26 -4.82 1.51 -4.04
CA PRO A 26 -4.34 2.11 -5.29
C PRO A 26 -2.82 2.31 -5.31
N THR A 27 -2.19 2.43 -4.14
CA THR A 27 -0.73 2.58 -3.99
C THR A 27 -0.15 1.40 -3.19
N PRO A 28 -0.12 0.18 -3.76
CA PRO A 28 0.21 -1.04 -3.02
C PRO A 28 1.62 -0.99 -2.44
N PHE A 29 2.62 -0.49 -3.17
CA PHE A 29 4.01 -0.42 -2.71
C PHE A 29 4.16 0.36 -1.39
N LEU A 30 3.64 1.60 -1.37
CA LEU A 30 3.73 2.49 -0.21
C LEU A 30 2.86 1.98 0.95
N SER A 31 1.70 1.40 0.62
CA SER A 31 0.76 0.89 1.62
C SER A 31 1.28 -0.36 2.31
N SER A 32 1.86 -1.29 1.55
CA SER A 32 2.52 -2.49 2.08
C SER A 32 3.74 -2.14 2.92
N ALA A 33 4.55 -1.15 2.50
CA ALA A 33 5.67 -0.67 3.33
C ALA A 33 5.22 -0.20 4.72
N ARG A 34 4.06 0.48 4.82
CA ARG A 34 3.48 0.88 6.11
C ARG A 34 2.99 -0.31 6.94
N VAL A 35 2.43 -1.34 6.31
CA VAL A 35 2.02 -2.57 7.01
C VAL A 35 3.26 -3.26 7.59
N LEU A 36 4.29 -3.46 6.77
CA LEU A 36 5.55 -4.10 7.19
C LEU A 36 6.25 -3.31 8.30
N LEU A 37 6.30 -1.98 8.18
CA LEU A 37 6.88 -1.13 9.22
C LEU A 37 6.12 -1.23 10.55
N ARG A 38 4.77 -1.29 10.51
CA ARG A 38 3.95 -1.49 11.71
C ARG A 38 4.14 -2.86 12.35
N GLU A 39 4.50 -3.86 11.56
CA GLU A 39 4.82 -5.20 12.02
C GLU A 39 6.24 -5.33 12.60
N GLY A 40 7.00 -4.24 12.64
CA GLY A 40 8.35 -4.21 13.23
C GLY A 40 9.46 -4.61 12.27
N VAL A 41 9.19 -4.67 10.96
CA VAL A 41 10.23 -4.87 9.97
C VAL A 41 11.22 -3.70 9.98
N ASP A 42 12.51 -4.02 9.96
CA ASP A 42 13.58 -3.01 9.99
C ASP A 42 13.43 -2.00 8.83
N PRO A 43 13.43 -0.68 9.11
CA PRO A 43 13.23 0.35 8.09
C PRO A 43 14.26 0.35 6.95
N SER A 44 15.47 -0.15 7.19
CA SER A 44 16.53 -0.27 6.17
C SER A 44 16.35 -1.49 5.26
N THR A 45 15.42 -2.39 5.58
CA THR A 45 15.18 -3.61 4.80
C THR A 45 14.80 -3.25 3.36
N PRO A 46 15.49 -3.82 2.35
CA PRO A 46 15.13 -3.64 0.95
C PRO A 46 13.73 -4.19 0.65
N LEU A 47 12.94 -3.38 -0.06
CA LEU A 47 11.60 -3.72 -0.52
C LEU A 47 11.52 -3.57 -2.04
N GLU A 48 11.14 -4.64 -2.71
CA GLU A 48 10.93 -4.72 -4.15
C GLU A 48 9.48 -5.11 -4.44
N MET A 49 8.95 -4.61 -5.55
CA MET A 49 7.61 -4.96 -6.02
C MET A 49 7.69 -5.58 -7.41
N THR A 50 6.98 -6.68 -7.58
CA THR A 50 6.70 -7.28 -8.89
C THR A 50 5.19 -7.34 -9.09
N ARG A 51 4.76 -7.55 -10.33
CA ARG A 51 3.38 -7.89 -10.67
C ARG A 51 3.24 -9.38 -10.95
N GLU A 52 2.03 -9.91 -10.71
CA GLU A 52 1.69 -11.30 -11.01
C GLU A 52 2.02 -11.66 -12.47
N GLY A 53 2.66 -12.81 -12.65
CA GLY A 53 3.11 -13.29 -13.95
C GLY A 53 4.34 -12.56 -14.52
N SER A 54 5.08 -11.79 -13.72
CA SER A 54 6.32 -11.15 -14.15
C SER A 54 7.43 -11.26 -13.11
N ASP A 55 8.64 -11.57 -13.59
CA ASP A 55 9.86 -11.58 -12.79
C ASP A 55 10.56 -10.21 -12.76
N ALA A 56 10.02 -9.21 -13.47
CA ALA A 56 10.58 -7.87 -13.49
C ALA A 56 10.24 -7.12 -12.20
N VAL A 57 11.25 -6.45 -11.63
CA VAL A 57 11.06 -5.53 -10.52
C VAL A 57 10.50 -4.21 -11.05
N ASP A 58 9.27 -3.90 -10.67
CA ASP A 58 8.56 -2.68 -11.07
C ASP A 58 8.98 -1.47 -10.22
N LEU A 59 9.21 -1.67 -8.92
CA LEU A 59 9.65 -0.63 -7.97
C LEU A 59 10.61 -1.21 -6.93
N ARG A 60 11.56 -0.39 -6.48
CA ARG A 60 12.52 -0.72 -5.43
C ARG A 60 12.76 0.45 -4.48
N SER A 61 12.86 0.16 -3.19
CA SER A 61 13.22 1.11 -2.15
C SER A 61 13.64 0.37 -0.87
N THR A 62 13.64 1.05 0.27
CA THR A 62 13.61 0.44 1.60
C THR A 62 12.23 0.60 2.22
N VAL A 63 11.88 -0.26 3.19
CA VAL A 63 10.60 -0.19 3.91
C VAL A 63 10.37 1.20 4.50
N GLY A 64 11.37 1.78 5.16
CA GLY A 64 11.26 3.08 5.80
C GLY A 64 11.06 4.22 4.81
N VAL A 65 11.79 4.23 3.69
CA VAL A 65 11.65 5.27 2.66
C VAL A 65 10.27 5.17 2.00
N ALA A 66 9.85 3.98 1.59
CA ALA A 66 8.54 3.79 0.95
C ALA A 66 7.37 4.14 1.89
N ALA A 67 7.47 3.81 3.18
CA ALA A 67 6.42 4.09 4.15
C ALA A 67 6.15 5.59 4.36
N ARG A 68 7.14 6.45 4.08
CA ARG A 68 7.05 7.92 4.25
C ARG A 68 6.24 8.61 3.18
N PHE A 69 5.94 7.96 2.05
CA PHE A 69 5.28 8.60 0.91
C PHE A 69 3.84 8.13 0.70
N THR A 70 3.05 8.97 0.06
CA THR A 70 1.78 8.65 -0.60
C THR A 70 1.82 9.23 -2.02
N VAL A 71 0.92 8.79 -2.88
CA VAL A 71 0.67 9.46 -4.16
C VAL A 71 -0.51 10.41 -3.97
N SER A 72 -0.36 11.64 -4.44
CA SER A 72 -1.44 12.59 -4.65
C SER A 72 -1.70 12.65 -6.15
N GLU A 73 -2.93 12.42 -6.55
CA GLU A 73 -3.38 12.56 -7.93
C GLU A 73 -4.32 13.78 -7.96
N ASN A 74 -3.95 14.78 -8.75
CA ASN A 74 -4.80 15.93 -9.04
C ASN A 74 -4.78 16.18 -10.56
N ASP A 75 -5.82 16.84 -11.07
CA ASP A 75 -6.00 17.03 -12.51
C ASP A 75 -4.95 17.96 -13.14
N HIS A 76 -4.12 18.62 -12.33
CA HIS A 76 -3.18 19.64 -12.76
C HIS A 76 -1.70 19.20 -12.75
N GLU A 77 -1.28 18.31 -11.85
CA GLU A 77 0.15 17.95 -11.67
C GLU A 77 0.44 16.46 -11.94
N GLY A 78 -0.57 15.65 -12.28
CA GLY A 78 -0.40 14.22 -12.43
C GLY A 78 -0.06 13.52 -11.10
N PRO A 79 0.35 12.25 -11.12
CA PRO A 79 0.69 11.51 -9.89
C PRO A 79 2.00 12.02 -9.31
N VAL A 80 1.94 12.62 -8.12
CA VAL A 80 3.11 13.15 -7.40
C VAL A 80 3.29 12.49 -6.03
N PHE A 81 4.53 12.19 -5.67
CA PHE A 81 4.85 11.73 -4.32
C PHE A 81 4.69 12.87 -3.31
N ARG A 82 3.98 12.61 -2.22
CA ARG A 82 3.80 13.52 -1.08
C ARG A 82 4.11 12.78 0.22
N ALA A 83 4.46 13.51 1.27
CA ALA A 83 4.66 12.92 2.59
C ALA A 83 3.35 12.29 3.09
N TYR A 84 3.43 11.05 3.59
CA TYR A 84 2.31 10.38 4.21
C TYR A 84 2.02 10.98 5.58
N LYS A 85 0.80 11.50 5.75
CA LYS A 85 0.25 11.86 7.07
C LYS A 85 -0.82 10.84 7.40
N ALA A 86 -0.66 10.13 8.51
CA ALA A 86 -1.71 9.23 8.99
C ALA A 86 -2.97 10.05 9.25
N PHE A 87 -4.11 9.58 8.74
CA PHE A 87 -5.39 10.12 9.18
C PHE A 87 -5.49 9.90 10.71
N PRO A 88 -5.80 10.95 11.48
CA PRO A 88 -6.02 10.83 12.92
C PRO A 88 -7.03 9.70 13.19
N ALA A 89 -6.69 8.80 14.13
CA ALA A 89 -7.49 7.59 14.37
C ALA A 89 -8.90 7.93 14.90
N ASP A 90 -9.05 9.08 15.55
CA ASP A 90 -10.28 9.68 16.08
C ASP A 90 -11.24 10.16 14.99
N LEU A 91 -10.77 10.40 13.76
CA LEU A 91 -11.61 10.76 12.62
C LEU A 91 -11.99 9.57 11.73
N ARG A 92 -11.59 8.33 12.07
CA ARG A 92 -12.15 7.14 11.42
C ARG A 92 -13.60 7.03 11.88
N SER A 93 -14.53 7.33 10.98
CA SER A 93 -15.93 6.98 11.19
C SER A 93 -16.02 5.53 11.68
N LYS A 94 -16.80 5.32 12.74
CA LYS A 94 -17.10 3.97 13.26
C LYS A 94 -17.50 3.07 12.08
N PRO A 95 -17.16 1.77 12.10
CA PRO A 95 -17.71 0.83 11.14
C PRO A 95 -19.22 1.04 11.10
N GLN A 96 -19.75 1.42 9.95
CA GLN A 96 -21.19 1.46 9.75
C GLN A 96 -21.64 0.01 9.87
N GLU A 97 -22.19 -0.35 11.03
CA GLU A 97 -22.89 -1.61 11.22
C GLU A 97 -23.92 -1.69 10.09
N LEU A 98 -23.69 -2.62 9.16
CA LEU A 98 -24.70 -2.98 8.18
C LEU A 98 -25.82 -3.62 8.97
N SER A 99 -26.87 -2.84 9.26
CA SER A 99 -28.13 -3.37 9.79
C SER A 99 -28.61 -4.49 8.85
N PRO A 100 -28.93 -5.69 9.36
CA PRO A 100 -29.57 -6.70 8.54
C PRO A 100 -30.94 -6.17 8.08
N CYS A 101 -31.25 -6.34 6.79
CA CYS A 101 -32.58 -6.10 6.26
C CYS A 101 -33.62 -6.90 7.06
N ALA A 102 -34.70 -6.23 7.46
CA ALA A 102 -35.91 -6.82 8.00
C ALA A 102 -36.75 -7.50 6.90
#